data_AF-A0A0N5A960-F1
#
_entry.id   AF-A0A0N5A960-F1
#
_cell.length_a   1.000
_cell.length_b   1.000
_cell.length_c   1.000
_cell.angle_alpha   90.00
_cell.angle_beta   90.00
_cell.angle_gamma   90.00
#
_symmetry.space_group_name_H-M   'P 1'
#
loop_
_entity.id
_entity.type
_entity.pdbx_description
1 polymer ?
#
loop_
_entity_poly.entity_id
_entity_poly.type
_entity_poly.pdbx_seq_one_letter_code
_entity_poly.pdbx_strand_id
1 'polypeptide(L)'
;MFVRKQKSSDVTSSLQRFADLHRDCASRAKHLKLVLDVLTPQEKRQFMEDYNFEAFHLVDDLLLQADLTQAGQAVIEAESALWTLEQILCYAPELVGRGAQKHAIEFIMKKALFPHNLLAVRKIAIRLFLLWYQCLAVYHNNQPQLDTVFQCLLPYFPLRDGSVTENIMQNYCQTLSTVVGPGPTRSTPLINNQNTSSPTTKEKAQLLQVYLDKFLEYCTRGTVRIEWQNEAKRLECAKFLVDRVIVLYIYETFPDIETNGVDIYGGWEGTEEHVNVRDTADPIIIARYWLIRWMTTIALLSTANSNDTLAAGQLVYRQALFSSRKATNTLLTLLKEAIMLPLPCSNVIYKVFSLIRVWLLQRELPPFIYDSTVSIESLSLLLIHFVTSFFHSPHLLTNVDRLSSAISLTQNLLQLARDLANPATQLTYPLSARVWCELIKSFADGIRVATSRSDAYGRATSGALAQNLLVVVVLIRAIRGVEFDEKVWDDVLAVFQSGCWMQMIEQWSRVVDSVTRALILNLFQVDIAPPTSTVTVYISFLLLL
;
A
#
# COMPACT_ATOMS: atom_id res chain seq x y z
N MET A 1 -7.45 -14.57 -36.16
CA MET A 1 -6.75 -13.54 -36.97
C MET A 1 -5.28 -13.88 -36.97
N PHE A 2 -4.72 -14.31 -38.11
CA PHE A 2 -3.36 -14.86 -38.18
C PHE A 2 -2.32 -13.75 -37.96
N VAL A 3 -1.52 -13.85 -36.89
CA VAL A 3 -0.33 -13.01 -36.68
C VAL A 3 0.71 -13.41 -37.71
N ARG A 4 0.82 -12.65 -38.80
CA ARG A 4 1.94 -12.77 -39.75
C ARG A 4 3.21 -12.34 -39.01
N LYS A 5 4.12 -13.29 -38.74
CA LYS A 5 5.50 -12.96 -38.38
C LYS A 5 6.09 -12.10 -39.50
N GLN A 6 6.56 -10.90 -39.17
CA GLN A 6 7.19 -9.98 -40.11
C GLN A 6 8.49 -10.60 -40.65
N LYS A 7 8.76 -10.48 -41.95
CA LYS A 7 9.96 -11.08 -42.56
C LYS A 7 11.21 -10.33 -42.08
N SER A 8 12.34 -11.02 -41.89
CA SER A 8 13.62 -10.42 -41.46
C SER A 8 14.11 -9.27 -42.37
N SER A 9 13.80 -9.32 -43.67
CA SER A 9 14.04 -8.23 -44.63
C SER A 9 13.29 -6.93 -44.28
N ASP A 10 12.10 -7.04 -43.68
CA ASP A 10 11.24 -5.90 -43.35
C ASP A 10 11.74 -5.18 -42.08
N VAL A 11 12.42 -5.91 -41.19
CA VAL A 11 13.06 -5.36 -39.98
C VAL A 11 14.31 -4.56 -40.35
N THR A 12 15.17 -5.13 -41.21
CA THR A 12 16.40 -4.45 -41.66
C THR A 12 16.09 -3.15 -42.41
N SER A 13 15.08 -3.17 -43.28
CA SER A 13 14.64 -1.94 -43.96
C SER A 13 14.00 -0.94 -42.99
N SER A 14 13.24 -1.38 -41.98
CA SER A 14 12.71 -0.48 -40.95
C SER A 14 13.82 0.16 -40.12
N LEU A 15 14.86 -0.60 -39.78
CA LEU A 15 16.03 -0.09 -39.07
C LEU A 15 16.75 1.01 -39.86
N GLN A 16 17.02 0.79 -41.15
CA GLN A 16 17.62 1.82 -42.00
C GLN A 16 16.78 3.11 -42.04
N ARG A 17 15.44 2.97 -42.07
CA ARG A 17 14.54 4.13 -42.07
C ARG A 17 14.48 4.85 -40.74
N PHE A 18 14.73 4.17 -39.63
CA PHE A 18 14.85 4.81 -38.32
C PHE A 18 16.18 5.56 -38.18
N ALA A 19 17.28 4.94 -38.62
CA ALA A 19 18.62 5.50 -38.54
C ALA A 19 18.88 6.67 -39.50
N ASP A 20 18.06 6.81 -40.56
CA ASP A 20 18.12 7.95 -41.48
C ASP A 20 17.66 9.26 -40.81
N LEU A 21 18.61 10.07 -40.36
CA LEU A 21 18.39 11.36 -39.68
C LEU A 21 17.70 12.41 -40.56
N HIS A 22 17.76 12.27 -41.89
CA HIS A 22 17.10 13.20 -42.82
C HIS A 22 15.62 12.87 -43.04
N ARG A 23 15.18 11.71 -42.54
CA ARG A 23 13.80 11.27 -42.67
C ARG A 23 12.92 11.97 -41.66
N ASP A 24 11.66 12.18 -42.05
CA ASP A 24 10.61 12.69 -41.18
C ASP A 24 10.52 11.94 -39.83
N CYS A 25 10.42 12.70 -38.74
CA CYS A 25 10.45 12.19 -37.38
C CYS A 25 9.27 11.26 -37.05
N ALA A 26 8.07 11.53 -37.56
CA ALA A 26 6.90 10.67 -37.35
C ALA A 26 7.09 9.31 -38.06
N SER A 27 7.69 9.33 -39.25
CA SER A 27 8.10 8.11 -39.94
C SER A 27 9.19 7.35 -39.18
N ARG A 28 10.19 8.03 -38.61
CA ARG A 28 11.26 7.40 -37.82
C ARG A 28 10.71 6.74 -36.56
N ALA A 29 9.82 7.40 -35.83
CA ALA A 29 9.15 6.86 -34.65
C ALA A 29 8.32 5.61 -34.96
N LYS A 30 7.57 5.63 -36.08
CA LYS A 30 6.83 4.46 -36.54
C LYS A 30 7.76 3.26 -36.80
N HIS A 31 8.88 3.49 -37.47
CA HIS A 31 9.82 2.42 -37.79
C HIS A 31 10.59 1.92 -36.56
N LEU A 32 10.92 2.80 -35.60
CA LEU A 32 11.46 2.39 -34.30
C LEU A 32 10.50 1.43 -33.58
N LYS A 33 9.20 1.77 -33.53
CA LYS A 33 8.19 0.89 -32.93
C LYS A 33 8.11 -0.47 -33.61
N LEU A 34 8.10 -0.49 -34.95
CA LEU A 34 8.10 -1.74 -35.72
C LEU A 34 9.34 -2.60 -35.45
N VAL A 35 10.52 -2.00 -35.30
CA VAL A 35 11.75 -2.73 -34.96
C VAL A 35 11.62 -3.31 -33.55
N LEU A 36 11.28 -2.49 -32.56
CA LEU A 36 11.16 -2.94 -31.16
C LEU A 36 10.05 -3.98 -30.96
N ASP A 37 8.96 -3.97 -31.72
CA ASP A 37 7.90 -4.97 -31.59
C ASP A 37 8.36 -6.40 -31.96
N VAL A 38 9.45 -6.53 -32.74
CA VAL A 38 9.98 -7.83 -33.18
C VAL A 38 11.13 -8.32 -32.29
N LEU A 39 11.90 -7.41 -31.69
CA LEU A 39 13.09 -7.75 -30.92
C LEU A 39 12.76 -8.36 -29.54
N THR A 40 13.58 -9.32 -29.11
CA THR A 40 13.62 -9.83 -27.74
C THR A 40 14.15 -8.76 -26.76
N PRO A 41 13.88 -8.86 -25.44
CA PRO A 41 14.39 -7.88 -24.47
C PRO A 41 15.91 -7.66 -24.54
N GLN A 42 16.69 -8.72 -24.76
CA GLN A 42 18.15 -8.62 -24.88
C GLN A 42 18.58 -7.92 -26.18
N GLU A 43 17.93 -8.20 -27.30
CA GLU A 43 18.20 -7.52 -28.57
C GLU A 43 17.80 -6.04 -28.52
N LYS A 44 16.71 -5.69 -27.82
CA LYS A 44 16.31 -4.29 -27.61
C LYS A 44 17.36 -3.49 -26.84
N ARG A 45 17.99 -4.13 -25.85
CA ARG A 45 19.09 -3.51 -25.11
C ARG A 45 20.28 -3.22 -26.02
N GLN A 46 20.76 -4.24 -26.75
CA GLN A 46 21.86 -4.07 -27.68
C GLN A 46 21.56 -2.98 -28.71
N PHE A 47 20.36 -3.01 -29.28
CA PHE A 47 19.87 -2.00 -30.21
C PHE A 47 19.92 -0.58 -29.63
N MET A 48 19.46 -0.38 -28.40
CA MET A 48 19.48 0.94 -27.76
C MET A 48 20.87 1.40 -27.38
N GLU A 49 21.81 0.48 -27.11
CA GLU A 49 23.22 0.80 -26.91
C GLU A 49 23.86 1.26 -28.24
N ASP A 50 23.59 0.55 -29.34
CA ASP A 50 24.15 0.83 -30.66
C ASP A 50 23.59 2.12 -31.30
N TYR A 51 22.28 2.35 -31.19
CA TYR A 51 21.56 3.48 -31.82
C TYR A 51 21.10 4.54 -30.81
N ASN A 52 21.84 4.71 -29.70
CA ASN A 52 21.48 5.65 -28.65
C ASN A 52 21.38 7.10 -29.17
N PHE A 53 22.29 7.50 -30.07
CA PHE A 53 22.34 8.84 -30.62
C PHE A 53 21.09 9.15 -31.44
N GLU A 54 20.73 8.26 -32.37
CA GLU A 54 19.56 8.40 -33.23
C GLU A 54 18.26 8.40 -32.42
N ALA A 55 18.21 7.60 -31.34
CA ALA A 55 17.07 7.56 -30.44
C ALA A 55 16.88 8.89 -29.68
N PHE A 56 17.95 9.46 -29.10
CA PHE A 56 17.88 10.76 -28.44
C PHE A 56 17.56 11.89 -29.42
N HIS A 57 18.20 11.89 -30.60
CA HIS A 57 17.91 12.86 -31.66
C HIS A 57 16.44 12.80 -32.10
N LEU A 58 15.87 11.59 -32.19
CA LEU A 58 14.45 11.44 -32.53
C LEU A 58 13.53 12.05 -31.45
N VAL A 59 13.89 11.92 -30.16
CA VAL A 59 13.12 12.55 -29.07
C VAL A 59 13.14 14.08 -29.24
N ASP A 60 14.32 14.66 -29.47
CA ASP A 60 14.46 16.11 -29.66
C ASP A 60 13.70 16.61 -30.89
N ASP A 61 13.79 15.92 -32.03
CA ASP A 61 13.04 16.25 -33.25
C ASP A 61 11.52 16.23 -33.02
N LEU A 62 11.01 15.19 -32.36
CA LEU A 62 9.58 15.04 -32.09
C LEU A 62 9.08 16.13 -31.14
N LEU A 63 9.87 16.51 -30.13
CA LEU A 63 9.52 17.60 -29.22
C LEU A 63 9.56 18.96 -29.91
N LEU A 64 10.52 19.18 -30.82
CA LEU A 64 10.59 20.39 -31.61
C LEU A 64 9.40 20.50 -32.57
N GLN A 65 9.00 19.40 -33.21
CA GLN A 65 7.81 19.36 -34.06
C GLN A 65 6.53 19.63 -33.25
N ALA A 66 6.43 19.07 -32.06
CA ALA A 66 5.28 19.33 -31.18
C ALA A 66 5.13 20.82 -30.80
N ASP A 67 6.23 21.57 -30.70
CA ASP A 67 6.20 23.02 -30.46
C ASP A 67 5.74 23.82 -31.71
N LEU A 68 5.88 23.25 -32.90
CA LEU A 68 5.61 23.90 -34.19
C LEU A 68 4.24 23.55 -34.80
N THR A 69 3.60 22.46 -34.35
CA THR A 69 2.37 21.92 -34.95
C THR A 69 1.09 22.39 -34.23
N GLN A 70 -0.07 22.19 -34.87
CA GLN A 70 -1.38 22.52 -34.27
C GLN A 70 -1.68 21.62 -33.06
N ALA A 71 -2.48 22.13 -32.11
CA ALA A 71 -2.70 21.51 -30.79
C ALA A 71 -3.02 20.01 -30.79
N GLY A 72 -3.75 19.48 -31.79
CA GLY A 72 -4.05 18.05 -31.88
C GLY A 72 -2.86 17.18 -32.33
N GLN A 73 -2.07 17.67 -33.28
CA GLN A 73 -0.90 16.99 -33.83
C GLN A 73 0.29 17.06 -32.83
N ALA A 74 0.41 18.18 -32.12
CA ALA A 74 1.39 18.37 -31.06
C ALA A 74 1.27 17.32 -29.93
N VAL A 75 0.05 16.88 -29.61
CA VAL A 75 -0.18 15.83 -28.62
C VAL A 75 0.43 14.50 -29.07
N ILE A 76 0.20 14.12 -30.32
CA ILE A 76 0.67 12.85 -30.88
C ILE A 76 2.20 12.82 -30.93
N GLU A 77 2.81 13.93 -31.36
CA GLU A 77 4.26 14.08 -31.44
C GLU A 77 4.90 14.06 -30.04
N ALA A 78 4.32 14.76 -29.07
CA ALA A 78 4.78 14.72 -27.68
C ALA A 78 4.64 13.32 -27.07
N GLU A 79 3.52 12.63 -27.27
CA GLU A 79 3.34 11.25 -26.79
C GLU A 79 4.36 10.29 -27.43
N SER A 80 4.64 10.45 -28.73
CA SER A 80 5.65 9.66 -29.45
C SER A 80 7.07 9.94 -28.92
N ALA A 81 7.39 11.20 -28.61
CA ALA A 81 8.67 11.58 -28.01
C ALA A 81 8.84 10.95 -26.63
N LEU A 82 7.83 11.09 -25.76
CA LEU A 82 7.84 10.54 -24.41
C LEU A 82 7.87 9.00 -24.42
N TRP A 83 7.20 8.36 -25.38
CA TRP A 83 7.27 6.92 -25.58
C TRP A 83 8.67 6.47 -26.01
N THR A 84 9.32 7.22 -26.90
CA THR A 84 10.69 6.93 -27.35
C THR A 84 11.68 7.06 -26.18
N LEU A 85 11.58 8.14 -25.40
CA LEU A 85 12.36 8.32 -24.19
C LEU A 85 12.15 7.17 -23.20
N GLU A 86 10.92 6.69 -23.04
CA GLU A 86 10.64 5.53 -22.21
C GLU A 86 11.43 4.29 -22.65
N GLN A 87 11.54 4.04 -23.96
CA GLN A 87 12.28 2.87 -24.45
C GLN A 87 13.77 3.01 -24.12
N ILE A 88 14.33 4.21 -24.24
CA ILE A 88 15.72 4.48 -23.83
C ILE A 88 15.90 4.19 -22.34
N LEU A 89 15.01 4.72 -21.48
CA LEU A 89 15.08 4.50 -20.03
C LEU A 89 14.92 3.03 -19.63
N CYS A 90 14.11 2.25 -20.36
CA CYS A 90 13.88 0.84 -20.06
C CYS A 90 15.01 -0.08 -20.55
N TYR A 91 15.58 0.18 -21.73
CA TYR A 91 16.50 -0.74 -22.41
C TYR A 91 17.96 -0.26 -22.46
N ALA A 92 18.25 0.99 -22.11
CA ALA A 92 19.62 1.49 -21.91
C ALA A 92 19.87 2.06 -20.50
N PRO A 93 19.46 1.37 -19.42
CA PRO A 93 19.50 1.93 -18.07
C PRO A 93 20.93 2.16 -17.57
N GLU A 94 21.92 1.40 -18.03
CA GLU A 94 23.33 1.61 -17.66
C GLU A 94 23.93 2.87 -18.30
N LEU A 95 23.57 3.19 -19.54
CA LEU A 95 24.00 4.43 -20.20
C LEU A 95 23.41 5.65 -19.49
N VAL A 96 22.09 5.61 -19.24
CA VAL A 96 21.36 6.66 -18.53
C VAL A 96 21.88 6.81 -17.09
N GLY A 97 22.07 5.71 -16.39
CA GLY A 97 22.54 5.69 -15.00
C GLY A 97 23.93 6.29 -14.84
N ARG A 98 24.83 6.09 -15.80
CA ARG A 98 26.16 6.74 -15.84
C ARG A 98 26.12 8.24 -16.15
N GLY A 99 24.95 8.79 -16.46
CA GLY A 99 24.77 10.22 -16.72
C GLY A 99 24.87 10.61 -18.20
N ALA A 100 24.83 9.64 -19.14
CA ALA A 100 24.77 9.97 -20.56
C ALA A 100 23.49 10.76 -20.87
N GLN A 101 23.62 11.86 -21.62
CA GLN A 101 22.52 12.74 -21.98
C GLN A 101 21.67 13.26 -20.80
N LYS A 102 22.26 13.34 -19.59
CA LYS A 102 21.55 13.76 -18.38
C LYS A 102 20.84 15.10 -18.53
N HIS A 103 21.51 16.09 -19.14
CA HIS A 103 20.94 17.42 -19.35
C HIS A 103 19.78 17.43 -20.35
N ALA A 104 19.85 16.60 -21.40
CA ALA A 104 18.76 16.45 -22.36
C ALA A 104 17.53 15.82 -21.67
N ILE A 105 17.73 14.73 -20.93
CA ILE A 105 16.64 14.09 -20.15
C ILE A 105 16.06 15.07 -19.13
N GLU A 106 16.90 15.80 -18.39
CA GLU A 106 16.45 16.81 -17.42
C GLU A 106 15.62 17.91 -18.09
N PHE A 107 16.04 18.42 -19.25
CA PHE A 107 15.30 19.40 -20.02
C PHE A 107 13.93 18.87 -20.45
N ILE A 108 13.86 17.64 -20.95
CA ILE A 108 12.60 16.97 -21.32
C ILE A 108 11.70 16.82 -20.09
N MET A 109 12.27 16.40 -18.95
CA MET A 109 11.53 16.28 -17.69
C MET A 109 10.97 17.63 -17.22
N LYS A 110 11.73 18.72 -17.33
CA LYS A 110 11.25 20.09 -16.99
C LYS A 110 10.07 20.52 -17.88
N LYS A 111 10.11 20.26 -19.19
CA LYS A 111 8.97 20.51 -20.08
C LYS A 111 7.77 19.60 -19.79
N ALA A 112 8.00 18.32 -19.48
CA ALA A 112 6.94 17.32 -19.32
C ALA A 112 6.25 17.32 -17.94
N LEU A 113 6.97 17.63 -16.87
CA LEU A 113 6.43 17.71 -15.50
C LEU A 113 5.73 19.04 -15.21
N PHE A 114 5.79 19.99 -16.15
CA PHE A 114 5.25 21.33 -15.98
C PHE A 114 3.80 21.31 -15.45
N PRO A 115 3.48 22.02 -14.34
CA PRO A 115 2.16 21.96 -13.69
C PRO A 115 0.94 22.16 -14.60
N HIS A 116 1.07 23.04 -15.58
CA HIS A 116 0.02 23.40 -16.55
C HIS A 116 -0.12 22.43 -17.74
N ASN A 117 0.65 21.34 -17.77
CA ASN A 117 0.45 20.30 -18.78
C ASN A 117 -0.89 19.56 -18.60
N LEU A 118 -1.42 19.05 -19.72
CA LEU A 118 -2.50 18.07 -19.68
C LEU A 118 -2.19 16.92 -18.71
N LEU A 119 -3.21 16.49 -17.97
CA LEU A 119 -3.07 15.43 -16.96
C LEU A 119 -2.51 14.12 -17.54
N ALA A 120 -2.87 13.79 -18.78
CA ALA A 120 -2.36 12.60 -19.48
C ALA A 120 -0.83 12.67 -19.66
N VAL A 121 -0.31 13.83 -20.10
CA VAL A 121 1.12 14.07 -20.28
C VAL A 121 1.86 14.04 -18.94
N ARG A 122 1.34 14.72 -17.91
CA ARG A 122 1.96 14.72 -16.58
C ARG A 122 2.06 13.31 -15.99
N LYS A 123 1.05 12.45 -16.19
CA LYS A 123 1.09 11.06 -15.75
C LYS A 123 2.21 10.27 -16.42
N ILE A 124 2.42 10.46 -17.73
CA ILE A 124 3.55 9.84 -18.45
C ILE A 124 4.87 10.40 -17.90
N ALA A 125 4.97 11.72 -17.73
CA ALA A 125 6.17 12.39 -17.22
C ALA A 125 6.58 11.88 -15.83
N ILE A 126 5.63 11.71 -14.89
CA ILE A 126 5.90 11.13 -13.57
C ILE A 126 6.47 9.72 -13.70
N ARG A 127 5.90 8.89 -14.58
CA ARG A 127 6.41 7.54 -14.83
C ARG A 127 7.84 7.56 -15.37
N LEU A 128 8.13 8.41 -16.35
CA LEU A 128 9.48 8.54 -16.91
C LEU A 128 10.48 9.07 -15.89
N PHE A 129 10.08 10.06 -15.08
CA PHE A 129 10.90 10.57 -14.00
C PHE A 129 11.27 9.45 -13.02
N LEU A 130 10.31 8.59 -12.62
CA LEU A 130 10.57 7.46 -11.74
C LEU A 130 11.54 6.43 -12.35
N LEU A 131 11.45 6.15 -13.65
CA LEU A 131 12.40 5.27 -14.34
C LEU A 131 13.80 5.88 -14.34
N TRP A 132 13.91 7.16 -14.71
CA TRP A 132 15.17 7.89 -14.76
C TRP A 132 15.84 8.01 -13.39
N TYR A 133 15.06 8.38 -12.36
CA TYR A 133 15.52 8.56 -10.98
C TYR A 133 16.08 7.26 -10.39
N GLN A 134 15.46 6.12 -10.69
CA GLN A 134 15.98 4.80 -10.30
C GLN A 134 17.28 4.44 -11.01
N CYS A 135 17.39 4.73 -12.32
CA CYS A 135 18.61 4.44 -13.08
C CYS A 135 19.80 5.24 -12.54
N LEU A 136 19.61 6.53 -12.22
CA LEU A 136 20.64 7.38 -11.62
C LEU A 136 21.03 6.91 -10.21
N ALA A 137 20.07 6.42 -9.42
CA ALA A 137 20.30 5.98 -8.04
C ALA A 137 21.30 4.82 -7.95
N VAL A 138 21.15 3.81 -8.81
CA VAL A 138 22.02 2.62 -8.86
C VAL A 138 23.48 2.96 -9.13
N TYR A 139 23.73 4.09 -9.79
CA TYR A 139 25.08 4.58 -10.13
C TYR A 139 25.53 5.75 -9.26
N HIS A 140 24.82 6.05 -8.17
CA HIS A 140 25.11 7.17 -7.27
C HIS A 140 25.18 8.54 -7.96
N ASN A 141 24.45 8.72 -9.06
CA ASN A 141 24.40 9.95 -9.84
C ASN A 141 23.19 10.86 -9.51
N ASN A 142 22.54 10.58 -8.38
CA ASN A 142 21.41 11.37 -7.89
C ASN A 142 21.86 12.72 -7.35
N GLN A 143 21.14 13.76 -7.76
CA GLN A 143 21.34 15.13 -7.27
C GLN A 143 20.27 15.42 -6.21
N PRO A 144 20.60 16.18 -5.14
CA PRO A 144 19.62 16.56 -4.12
C PRO A 144 18.38 17.26 -4.68
N GLN A 145 18.54 18.02 -5.77
CA GLN A 145 17.43 18.66 -6.47
C GLN A 145 16.39 17.65 -6.98
N LEU A 146 16.81 16.44 -7.39
CA LEU A 146 15.89 15.39 -7.84
C LEU A 146 15.05 14.83 -6.68
N ASP A 147 15.57 14.83 -5.45
CA ASP A 147 14.77 14.45 -4.27
C ASP A 147 13.65 15.47 -4.03
N THR A 148 13.94 16.77 -4.20
CA THR A 148 12.92 17.83 -4.14
C THR A 148 11.88 17.68 -5.25
N VAL A 149 12.30 17.36 -6.48
CA VAL A 149 11.38 17.09 -7.59
C VAL A 149 10.51 15.87 -7.28
N PHE A 150 11.11 14.79 -6.78
CA PHE A 150 10.40 13.58 -6.37
C PHE A 150 9.33 13.92 -5.33
N GLN A 151 9.68 14.62 -4.24
CA GLN A 151 8.74 15.05 -3.20
C GLN A 151 7.56 15.87 -3.76
N CYS A 152 7.75 16.57 -4.87
CA CYS A 152 6.75 17.46 -5.48
C CYS A 152 6.01 16.86 -6.69
N LEU A 153 6.19 15.57 -7.03
CA LEU A 153 5.49 14.95 -8.17
C LEU A 153 3.96 14.89 -7.99
N LEU A 154 3.50 14.91 -6.75
CA LEU A 154 2.08 14.84 -6.40
C LEU A 154 1.50 16.26 -6.20
N PRO A 155 0.53 16.68 -7.02
CA PRO A 155 -0.08 18.00 -6.91
C PRO A 155 -0.86 18.11 -5.59
N TYR A 156 -0.63 19.21 -4.85
CA TYR A 156 -1.31 19.51 -3.58
C TYR A 156 -1.07 18.49 -2.46
N PHE A 157 0.01 17.72 -2.54
CA PHE A 157 0.41 16.84 -1.44
C PHE A 157 0.75 17.68 -0.20
N PRO A 158 0.32 17.28 1.01
CA PRO A 158 0.55 18.04 2.23
C PRO A 158 1.99 17.88 2.71
N LEU A 159 2.77 18.96 2.67
CA LEU A 159 4.11 19.04 3.26
C LEU A 159 4.03 19.63 4.67
N ARG A 160 4.89 19.17 5.58
CA ARG A 160 4.95 19.64 6.99
C ARG A 160 5.27 21.13 7.11
N ASP A 161 6.07 21.66 6.18
CA ASP A 161 6.46 23.07 6.13
C ASP A 161 5.35 24.00 5.58
N GLY A 162 4.23 23.42 5.11
CA GLY A 162 3.12 24.15 4.50
C GLY A 162 3.39 24.62 3.07
N SER A 163 4.52 24.24 2.47
CA SER A 163 4.83 24.57 1.08
C SER A 163 3.89 23.87 0.11
N VAL A 164 3.60 24.53 -1.02
CA VAL A 164 2.75 23.98 -2.07
C VAL A 164 3.62 23.28 -3.11
N THR A 165 3.46 21.96 -3.27
CA THR A 165 4.25 21.15 -4.22
C THR A 165 4.24 21.68 -5.65
N GLU A 166 3.10 22.19 -6.12
CA GLU A 166 2.98 22.77 -7.48
C GLU A 166 3.87 24.01 -7.67
N ASN A 167 4.06 24.83 -6.63
CA ASN A 167 4.94 26.02 -6.72
C ASN A 167 6.41 25.59 -6.81
N ILE A 168 6.80 24.60 -6.02
CA ILE A 168 8.18 24.05 -6.05
C ILE A 168 8.45 23.41 -7.42
N MET A 169 7.50 22.62 -7.94
CA MET A 169 7.59 22.03 -9.27
C MET A 169 7.66 23.10 -10.37
N GLN A 170 6.84 24.15 -10.28
CA GLN A 170 6.88 25.27 -11.21
C GLN A 170 8.24 25.96 -11.22
N ASN A 171 8.82 26.23 -10.05
CA ASN A 171 10.14 26.83 -9.92
C ASN A 171 11.21 25.92 -10.55
N TYR A 172 11.18 24.62 -10.27
CA TYR A 172 12.09 23.64 -10.88
C TYR A 172 12.03 23.69 -12.42
N CYS A 173 10.83 23.65 -12.99
CA CYS A 173 10.66 23.72 -14.44
C CYS A 173 11.15 25.04 -15.03
N GLN A 174 11.05 26.15 -14.30
CA GLN A 174 11.48 27.47 -14.78
C GLN A 174 12.97 27.75 -14.60
N THR A 175 13.69 26.95 -13.81
CA THR A 175 15.15 27.11 -13.68
C THR A 175 15.84 26.83 -15.01
N LEU A 176 16.56 27.83 -15.51
CA LEU A 176 17.42 27.69 -16.69
C LEU A 176 18.50 26.66 -16.38
N SER A 177 18.51 25.55 -17.13
CA SER A 177 19.70 24.70 -17.18
C SER A 177 20.85 25.58 -17.69
N THR A 178 22.01 25.52 -17.04
CA THR A 178 23.22 26.27 -17.44
C THR A 178 23.67 25.83 -18.83
N VAL A 179 23.08 26.40 -19.88
CA VAL A 179 23.52 26.21 -21.27
C VAL A 179 24.42 27.39 -21.62
N VAL A 180 25.70 27.11 -21.81
CA VAL A 180 26.64 28.01 -22.46
C VAL A 180 26.29 27.99 -23.95
N GLY A 181 25.35 28.85 -24.38
CA GLY A 181 24.92 28.96 -25.78
C GLY A 181 23.83 30.03 -25.96
N PRO A 182 23.68 30.62 -27.16
CA PRO A 182 22.73 31.69 -27.38
C PRO A 182 21.31 31.12 -27.49
N GLY A 183 20.52 31.27 -26.42
CA GLY A 183 19.07 31.09 -26.47
C GLY A 183 18.44 31.06 -25.08
N PRO A 184 17.49 31.95 -24.75
CA PRO A 184 16.65 31.77 -23.59
C PRO A 184 15.28 31.24 -24.02
N THR A 185 14.88 30.07 -23.55
CA THR A 185 13.46 29.77 -23.43
C THR A 185 13.23 29.10 -22.08
N ARG A 186 12.57 29.85 -21.18
CA ARG A 186 11.94 29.29 -19.99
C ARG A 186 11.12 28.07 -20.42
N SER A 187 11.19 26.96 -19.69
CA SER A 187 10.37 25.80 -20.04
C SER A 187 8.90 26.19 -20.04
N THR A 188 8.22 25.92 -21.16
CA THR A 188 6.78 26.05 -21.33
C THR A 188 6.13 24.67 -21.24
N PRO A 189 4.82 24.59 -20.91
CA PRO A 189 4.10 23.31 -20.98
C PRO A 189 4.16 22.75 -22.40
N LEU A 190 4.38 21.44 -22.52
CA LEU A 190 4.27 20.69 -23.78
C LEU A 190 2.87 20.81 -24.37
N ILE A 191 1.83 20.70 -23.53
CA ILE A 191 0.45 20.81 -23.98
C ILE A 191 -0.34 21.56 -22.91
N ASN A 192 -0.68 22.81 -23.21
CA ASN A 192 -1.31 23.70 -22.24
C ASN A 192 -2.72 23.24 -21.88
N ASN A 193 -3.01 23.13 -20.58
CA ASN A 193 -4.36 22.87 -20.09
C ASN A 193 -5.17 24.18 -20.11
N GLN A 194 -6.23 24.23 -20.92
CA GLN A 194 -7.04 25.45 -21.12
C GLN A 194 -7.95 25.80 -19.91
N ASN A 195 -8.01 24.96 -18.88
CA ASN A 195 -8.79 25.25 -17.67
C ASN A 195 -8.08 26.27 -16.79
N THR A 196 -8.59 27.51 -16.79
CA THR A 196 -8.05 28.67 -16.06
C THR A 196 -8.70 28.91 -14.69
N SER A 197 -9.70 28.13 -14.29
CA SER A 197 -10.32 28.26 -12.97
C SER A 197 -9.44 27.65 -11.86
N SER A 198 -9.25 28.38 -10.77
CA SER A 198 -8.59 27.84 -9.58
C SER A 198 -9.42 26.67 -9.03
N PRO A 199 -8.84 25.46 -8.88
CA PRO A 199 -9.59 24.31 -8.45
C PRO A 199 -10.08 24.48 -7.00
N THR A 200 -11.32 24.08 -6.76
CA THR A 200 -11.94 24.00 -5.43
C THR A 200 -11.21 22.98 -4.56
N THR A 201 -11.38 23.06 -3.23
CA THR A 201 -10.77 22.11 -2.28
C THR A 201 -11.12 20.65 -2.61
N LYS A 202 -12.35 20.39 -3.06
CA LYS A 202 -12.82 19.07 -3.47
C LYS A 202 -12.14 18.58 -4.74
N GLU A 203 -11.94 19.46 -5.74
CA GLU A 203 -11.23 19.11 -6.98
C GLU A 203 -9.75 18.85 -6.71
N LYS A 204 -9.10 19.64 -5.82
CA LYS A 204 -7.72 19.39 -5.38
C LYS A 204 -7.57 18.02 -4.71
N ALA A 205 -8.49 17.67 -3.82
CA ALA A 205 -8.54 16.36 -3.16
C ALA A 205 -8.70 15.20 -4.17
N GLN A 206 -9.63 15.33 -5.11
CA GLN A 206 -9.84 14.33 -6.17
C GLN A 206 -8.61 14.17 -7.08
N LEU A 207 -7.97 15.28 -7.44
CA LEU A 207 -6.76 15.27 -8.24
C LEU A 207 -5.62 14.55 -7.51
N LEU A 208 -5.37 14.92 -6.25
CA LEU A 208 -4.36 14.27 -5.41
C LEU A 208 -4.60 12.76 -5.32
N GLN A 209 -5.85 12.34 -5.09
CA GLN A 209 -6.22 10.92 -5.06
C GLN A 209 -5.87 10.18 -6.36
N VAL A 210 -6.18 10.76 -7.52
CA VAL A 210 -5.88 10.15 -8.83
C VAL A 210 -4.37 10.05 -9.08
N TYR A 211 -3.61 11.07 -8.66
CA TYR A 211 -2.16 11.07 -8.81
C TYR A 211 -1.49 10.10 -7.85
N LEU A 212 -1.91 10.01 -6.59
CA LEU A 212 -1.39 9.07 -5.59
C LEU A 212 -1.51 7.61 -6.05
N ASP A 213 -2.69 7.21 -6.51
CA ASP A 213 -2.93 5.85 -7.00
C ASP A 213 -1.93 5.49 -8.12
N LYS A 214 -1.84 6.37 -9.13
CA LYS A 214 -0.96 6.15 -10.28
C LYS A 214 0.51 6.26 -9.95
N PHE A 215 0.90 7.18 -9.08
CA PHE A 215 2.27 7.35 -8.62
C PHE A 215 2.79 6.09 -7.93
N LEU A 216 2.02 5.54 -6.99
CA LEU A 216 2.39 4.35 -6.23
C LEU A 216 2.37 3.08 -7.11
N GLU A 217 1.44 3.02 -8.06
CA GLU A 217 1.43 2.00 -9.13
C GLU A 217 2.71 2.09 -9.98
N TYR A 218 3.11 3.30 -10.41
CA TYR A 218 4.31 3.51 -11.23
C TYR A 218 5.61 3.23 -10.48
N CYS A 219 5.66 3.49 -9.17
CA CYS A 219 6.80 3.08 -8.35
C CYS A 219 7.05 1.58 -8.52
N THR A 220 6.02 0.77 -8.25
CA THR A 220 6.15 -0.70 -8.29
C THR A 220 6.29 -1.28 -9.69
N ARG A 221 5.45 -0.86 -10.63
CA ARG A 221 5.46 -1.39 -12.01
C ARG A 221 6.64 -0.86 -12.83
N GLY A 222 7.10 0.36 -12.57
CA GLY A 222 8.20 0.98 -13.30
C GLY A 222 9.49 0.19 -13.19
N THR A 223 9.86 -0.24 -11.98
CA THR A 223 11.09 -1.00 -11.73
C THR A 223 11.19 -2.28 -12.54
N VAL A 224 10.05 -2.96 -12.75
CA VAL A 224 9.99 -4.24 -13.49
C VAL A 224 10.26 -4.05 -14.98
N ARG A 225 9.95 -2.86 -15.52
CA ARG A 225 10.14 -2.55 -16.94
C ARG A 225 11.58 -2.21 -17.30
N ILE A 226 12.41 -1.93 -16.30
CA ILE A 226 13.83 -1.63 -16.53
C ILE A 226 14.55 -2.96 -16.72
N GLU A 227 15.09 -3.15 -17.92
CA GLU A 227 15.85 -4.34 -18.28
C GLU A 227 17.30 -4.14 -17.90
N TRP A 228 17.73 -4.75 -16.79
CA TRP A 228 19.11 -4.72 -16.29
C TRP A 228 19.89 -5.96 -16.74
N GLN A 229 21.21 -5.81 -16.96
CA GLN A 229 22.08 -6.98 -17.19
C GLN A 229 22.19 -7.84 -15.93
N ASN A 230 22.23 -7.18 -14.77
CA ASN A 230 22.26 -7.82 -13.46
C ASN A 230 20.91 -7.61 -12.77
N GLU A 231 20.18 -8.70 -12.53
CA GLU A 231 18.86 -8.65 -11.89
C GLU A 231 18.90 -8.11 -10.46
N ALA A 232 20.03 -8.20 -9.75
CA ALA A 232 20.19 -7.66 -8.41
C ALA A 232 19.93 -6.14 -8.36
N LYS A 233 20.18 -5.42 -9.46
CA LYS A 233 19.92 -3.98 -9.57
C LYS A 233 18.43 -3.65 -9.42
N ARG A 234 17.52 -4.56 -9.81
CA ARG A 234 16.07 -4.35 -9.60
C ARG A 234 15.74 -4.27 -8.11
N LEU A 235 16.40 -5.09 -7.29
CA LEU A 235 16.23 -5.04 -5.83
C LEU A 235 16.80 -3.74 -5.25
N GLU A 236 17.94 -3.27 -5.74
CA GLU A 236 18.51 -1.97 -5.35
C GLU A 236 17.56 -0.81 -5.69
N CYS A 237 16.99 -0.80 -6.90
CA CYS A 237 15.97 0.19 -7.30
C CYS A 237 14.74 0.14 -6.39
N ALA A 238 14.24 -1.05 -6.06
CA ALA A 238 13.09 -1.21 -5.18
C ALA A 238 13.38 -0.72 -3.76
N LYS A 239 14.54 -1.10 -3.19
CA LYS A 239 15.01 -0.60 -1.88
C LYS A 239 15.08 0.93 -1.84
N PHE A 240 15.67 1.50 -2.89
CA PHE A 240 15.79 2.95 -3.04
C PHE A 240 14.42 3.64 -3.09
N LEU A 241 13.49 3.18 -3.95
CA LEU A 241 12.17 3.81 -4.02
C LEU A 241 11.36 3.65 -2.74
N VAL A 242 11.42 2.48 -2.08
CA VAL A 242 10.76 2.29 -0.78
C VAL A 242 11.29 3.28 0.24
N ASP A 243 12.62 3.44 0.35
CA ASP A 243 13.22 4.41 1.27
C ASP A 243 12.81 5.85 0.94
N ARG A 244 12.80 6.24 -0.34
CA ARG A 244 12.39 7.59 -0.75
C ARG A 244 10.92 7.86 -0.50
N VAL A 245 10.04 6.88 -0.70
CA VAL A 245 8.62 7.03 -0.35
C VAL A 245 8.46 7.20 1.16
N ILE A 246 9.22 6.47 1.96
CA ILE A 246 9.21 6.61 3.43
C ILE A 246 9.64 8.02 3.83
N VAL A 247 10.81 8.46 3.38
CA VAL A 247 11.42 9.73 3.82
C VAL A 247 10.65 10.94 3.29
N LEU A 248 10.24 10.93 2.02
CA LEU A 248 9.73 12.13 1.35
C LEU A 248 8.20 12.24 1.35
N TYR A 249 7.46 11.18 1.70
CA TYR A 249 5.99 11.22 1.77
C TYR A 249 5.41 10.67 3.07
N ILE A 250 5.89 9.53 3.57
CA ILE A 250 5.31 8.94 4.79
C ILE A 250 5.65 9.83 5.97
N TYR A 251 6.90 10.27 6.12
CA TYR A 251 7.27 11.16 7.20
C TYR A 251 6.44 12.46 7.13
N GLU A 252 6.27 13.05 5.94
CA GLU A 252 5.42 14.25 5.80
C GLU A 252 3.98 14.08 6.33
N THR A 253 3.40 12.89 6.22
CA THR A 253 2.00 12.61 6.60
C THR A 253 1.85 12.03 8.02
N PHE A 254 2.93 11.49 8.59
CA PHE A 254 3.01 10.92 9.92
C PHE A 254 4.19 11.59 10.68
N PRO A 255 3.98 12.76 11.31
CA PRO A 255 5.04 13.51 11.97
C PRO A 255 5.78 12.71 13.05
N ASP A 256 5.03 11.96 13.85
CA ASP A 256 5.53 11.28 15.05
C ASP A 256 6.03 9.85 14.78
N ILE A 257 6.11 9.42 13.52
CA ILE A 257 6.48 8.05 13.17
C ILE A 257 7.90 7.66 13.58
N GLU A 258 8.81 8.63 13.68
CA GLU A 258 10.19 8.39 14.09
C GLU A 258 10.33 8.31 15.62
N THR A 259 9.47 9.00 16.37
CA THR A 259 9.53 9.08 17.84
C THR A 259 8.58 8.08 18.52
N ASN A 260 7.37 7.94 18.00
CA ASN A 260 6.28 7.13 18.57
C ASN A 260 5.93 5.91 17.68
N GLY A 261 6.71 5.69 16.61
CA GLY A 261 6.51 4.57 15.72
C GLY A 261 6.74 3.22 16.41
N VAL A 262 6.27 2.17 15.75
CA VAL A 262 6.47 0.80 16.18
C VAL A 262 7.92 0.41 15.95
N ASP A 263 8.65 0.04 17.00
CA ASP A 263 9.93 -0.63 16.89
C ASP A 263 9.84 -2.09 17.34
N ILE A 264 9.64 -2.99 16.38
CA ILE A 264 9.52 -4.42 16.67
C ILE A 264 10.86 -5.03 17.13
N TYR A 265 11.99 -4.35 16.88
CA TYR A 265 13.32 -4.85 17.21
C TYR A 265 13.84 -4.30 18.56
N GLY A 266 13.46 -3.08 18.92
CA GLY A 266 13.82 -2.41 20.17
C GLY A 266 12.83 -2.61 21.33
N GLY A 267 11.65 -3.18 21.04
CA GLY A 267 10.55 -3.26 21.98
C GLY A 267 9.58 -2.09 21.78
N TRP A 268 8.28 -2.36 21.90
CA TRP A 268 7.24 -1.37 21.73
C TRP A 268 6.40 -1.30 23.02
N GLU A 269 6.42 -0.14 23.66
CA GLU A 269 5.51 0.21 24.75
C GLU A 269 4.46 1.14 24.15
N GLY A 270 3.21 0.67 24.06
CA GLY A 270 2.16 1.42 23.42
C GLY A 270 1.92 2.77 24.08
N THR A 271 2.01 3.84 23.29
CA THR A 271 1.57 5.17 23.70
C THR A 271 0.14 5.41 23.24
N GLU A 272 -0.70 5.89 24.16
CA GLU A 272 -2.01 6.42 23.85
C GLU A 272 -1.83 7.72 23.06
N GLU A 273 -2.26 7.73 21.80
CA GLU A 273 -2.17 8.90 20.95
C GLU A 273 -3.55 9.55 20.78
N HIS A 274 -3.60 10.87 20.91
CA HIS A 274 -4.80 11.65 20.65
C HIS A 274 -5.12 11.63 19.16
N VAL A 275 -6.15 10.87 18.78
CA VAL A 275 -6.68 10.89 17.41
C VAL A 275 -7.48 12.17 17.20
N ASN A 276 -6.88 13.15 16.55
CA ASN A 276 -7.59 14.33 16.08
C ASN A 276 -8.56 13.94 14.95
N VAL A 277 -9.85 14.16 15.15
CA VAL A 277 -10.88 13.88 14.14
C VAL A 277 -10.68 14.81 12.94
N ARG A 278 -10.34 14.25 11.78
CA ARG A 278 -10.14 14.98 10.53
C ARG A 278 -11.15 14.55 9.47
N ASP A 279 -11.48 15.48 8.58
CA ASP A 279 -12.35 15.22 7.43
C ASP A 279 -11.65 14.30 6.42
N THR A 280 -12.41 13.44 5.76
CA THR A 280 -11.95 12.55 4.70
C THR A 280 -11.49 13.26 3.44
N ALA A 281 -11.95 14.50 3.22
CA ALA A 281 -11.47 15.36 2.14
C ALA A 281 -10.12 16.04 2.46
N ASP A 282 -9.61 15.92 3.70
CA ASP A 282 -8.28 16.43 4.06
C ASP A 282 -7.20 15.71 3.23
N PRO A 283 -6.34 16.45 2.50
CA PRO A 283 -5.21 15.89 1.76
C PRO A 283 -4.34 14.93 2.58
N ILE A 284 -4.22 15.15 3.89
CA ILE A 284 -3.46 14.27 4.79
C ILE A 284 -4.15 12.92 4.91
N ILE A 285 -5.47 12.86 5.09
CA ILE A 285 -6.20 11.59 5.18
C ILE A 285 -6.14 10.82 3.86
N ILE A 286 -6.24 11.53 2.73
CA ILE A 286 -6.09 10.94 1.39
C ILE A 286 -4.69 10.33 1.23
N ALA A 287 -3.64 11.08 1.56
CA ALA A 287 -2.27 10.61 1.48
C ALA A 287 -2.01 9.39 2.38
N ARG A 288 -2.44 9.45 3.66
CA ARG A 288 -2.35 8.34 4.62
C ARG A 288 -3.04 7.08 4.07
N TYR A 289 -4.27 7.21 3.55
CA TYR A 289 -5.02 6.09 2.95
C TYR A 289 -4.21 5.38 1.85
N TRP A 290 -3.66 6.14 0.90
CA TRP A 290 -2.97 5.57 -0.25
C TRP A 290 -1.61 4.98 0.11
N LEU A 291 -0.84 5.62 1.00
CA LEU A 291 0.45 5.13 1.47
C LEU A 291 0.30 3.82 2.27
N ILE A 292 -0.65 3.78 3.21
CA ILE A 292 -0.99 2.56 3.96
C ILE A 292 -1.43 1.46 2.99
N ARG A 293 -2.35 1.77 2.05
CA ARG A 293 -2.83 0.80 1.06
C ARG A 293 -1.68 0.20 0.27
N TRP A 294 -0.73 1.03 -0.17
CA TRP A 294 0.39 0.59 -1.00
C TRP A 294 1.34 -0.34 -0.24
N MET A 295 1.81 0.06 0.94
CA MET A 295 2.71 -0.78 1.75
C MET A 295 2.03 -2.08 2.19
N THR A 296 0.75 -2.02 2.58
CA THR A 296 -0.03 -3.22 2.92
C THR A 296 -0.20 -4.13 1.71
N THR A 297 -0.37 -3.58 0.51
CA THR A 297 -0.46 -4.36 -0.73
C THR A 297 0.84 -5.11 -1.01
N ILE A 298 1.99 -4.44 -0.85
CA ILE A 298 3.31 -5.06 -1.01
C ILE A 298 3.51 -6.17 0.04
N ALA A 299 3.13 -5.92 1.29
CA ALA A 299 3.23 -6.90 2.38
C ALA A 299 2.24 -8.07 2.27
N LEU A 300 1.19 -7.95 1.45
CA LEU A 300 0.24 -9.03 1.14
C LEU A 300 0.66 -9.89 -0.06
N LEU A 301 1.67 -9.48 -0.82
CA LEU A 301 2.14 -10.27 -1.96
C LEU A 301 2.64 -11.62 -1.46
N SER A 302 2.12 -12.70 -2.05
CA SER A 302 2.48 -14.07 -1.68
C SER A 302 3.48 -14.66 -2.66
N THR A 303 4.48 -15.38 -2.15
CA THR A 303 5.44 -16.12 -2.97
C THR A 303 4.85 -17.37 -3.63
N ALA A 304 3.65 -17.81 -3.21
CA ALA A 304 3.05 -19.08 -3.65
C ALA A 304 2.39 -19.04 -5.05
N ASN A 305 2.12 -17.85 -5.62
CA ASN A 305 1.44 -17.68 -6.92
C ASN A 305 2.37 -17.03 -7.98
N SER A 306 3.58 -17.56 -8.15
CA SER A 306 4.68 -16.97 -8.91
C SER A 306 4.63 -17.16 -10.44
N ASN A 307 3.49 -17.54 -11.03
CA ASN A 307 3.44 -17.86 -12.47
C ASN A 307 3.35 -16.62 -13.40
N ASP A 308 3.14 -15.42 -12.85
CA ASP A 308 3.09 -14.16 -13.62
C ASP A 308 4.38 -13.35 -13.46
N THR A 309 4.99 -12.94 -14.58
CA THR A 309 6.17 -12.04 -14.60
C THR A 309 5.89 -10.67 -13.96
N LEU A 310 4.64 -10.20 -14.04
CA LEU A 310 4.15 -9.01 -13.31
C LEU A 310 4.12 -9.24 -11.79
N ALA A 311 3.85 -10.46 -11.34
CA ALA A 311 3.90 -10.82 -9.92
C ALA A 311 5.35 -10.93 -9.42
N ALA A 312 6.27 -11.46 -10.24
CA ALA A 312 7.69 -11.56 -9.91
C ALA A 312 8.33 -10.19 -9.62
N GLY A 313 8.03 -9.17 -10.43
CA GLY A 313 8.53 -7.82 -10.21
C GLY A 313 7.94 -7.12 -8.97
N GLN A 314 6.72 -7.46 -8.59
CA GLN A 314 6.11 -6.98 -7.34
C GLN A 314 6.72 -7.68 -6.11
N LEU A 315 7.14 -8.94 -6.23
CA LEU A 315 7.82 -9.66 -5.15
C LEU A 315 9.17 -9.03 -4.78
N VAL A 316 9.86 -8.38 -5.71
CA VAL A 316 11.09 -7.61 -5.42
C VAL A 316 10.81 -6.48 -4.41
N TYR A 317 9.64 -5.85 -4.48
CA TYR A 317 9.22 -4.83 -3.50
C TYR A 317 8.94 -5.43 -2.13
N ARG A 318 8.37 -6.64 -2.07
CA ARG A 318 8.21 -7.37 -0.81
C ARG A 318 9.57 -7.66 -0.19
N GLN A 319 10.53 -8.12 -0.99
CA GLN A 319 11.90 -8.36 -0.53
C GLN A 319 12.56 -7.06 -0.05
N ALA A 320 12.42 -5.97 -0.80
CA ALA A 320 12.96 -4.66 -0.42
C ALA A 320 12.38 -4.18 0.92
N LEU A 321 11.05 -4.28 1.09
CA LEU A 321 10.33 -3.89 2.30
C LEU A 321 10.85 -4.60 3.55
N PHE A 322 10.99 -5.92 3.50
CA PHE A 322 11.43 -6.70 4.67
C PHE A 322 12.95 -6.79 4.84
N SER A 323 13.73 -6.38 3.85
CA SER A 323 15.20 -6.28 3.98
C SER A 323 15.67 -5.07 4.79
N SER A 324 14.77 -4.12 5.10
CA SER A 324 15.07 -2.91 5.85
C SER A 324 14.26 -2.86 7.14
N ARG A 325 14.95 -2.72 8.29
CA ARG A 325 14.30 -2.53 9.59
C ARG A 325 13.44 -1.27 9.61
N LYS A 326 13.96 -0.17 9.06
CA LYS A 326 13.23 1.10 8.91
C LYS A 326 11.92 0.91 8.13
N ALA A 327 11.96 0.21 7.00
CA ALA A 327 10.77 -0.01 6.18
C ALA A 327 9.78 -0.97 6.84
N THR A 328 10.26 -1.98 7.55
CA THR A 328 9.44 -2.91 8.34
C THR A 328 8.73 -2.20 9.49
N ASN A 329 9.46 -1.42 10.29
CA ASN A 329 8.89 -0.62 11.38
C ASN A 329 7.89 0.40 10.85
N THR A 330 8.21 1.07 9.73
CA THR A 330 7.28 1.98 9.06
C THR A 330 5.98 1.26 8.66
N LEU A 331 6.06 0.07 8.06
CA LEU A 331 4.88 -0.73 7.74
C LEU A 331 4.05 -0.99 9.00
N LEU A 332 4.66 -1.47 10.08
CA LEU A 332 3.94 -1.80 11.32
C LEU A 332 3.27 -0.58 11.94
N THR A 333 3.94 0.59 11.96
CA THR A 333 3.31 1.84 12.40
C THR A 333 2.13 2.21 11.50
N LEU A 334 2.25 2.05 10.19
CA LEU A 334 1.15 2.29 9.26
C LEU A 334 -0.03 1.33 9.49
N LEU A 335 0.22 0.08 9.89
CA LEU A 335 -0.86 -0.86 10.24
C LEU A 335 -1.59 -0.41 11.53
N LYS A 336 -0.85 0.06 12.55
CA LYS A 336 -1.43 0.67 13.77
C LYS A 336 -2.34 1.85 13.40
N GLU A 337 -1.79 2.81 12.65
CA GLU A 337 -2.48 4.04 12.25
C GLU A 337 -3.70 3.78 11.36
N ALA A 338 -3.65 2.76 10.51
CA ALA A 338 -4.74 2.44 9.59
C ALA A 338 -6.06 2.16 10.31
N ILE A 339 -5.99 1.55 11.49
CA ILE A 339 -7.14 1.11 12.26
C ILE A 339 -7.87 2.31 12.89
N MET A 340 -7.15 3.43 13.05
CA MET A 340 -7.68 4.70 13.52
C MET A 340 -8.18 5.61 12.38
N LEU A 341 -8.14 5.19 11.12
CA LEU A 341 -8.66 6.00 10.01
C LEU A 341 -10.19 6.17 10.07
N PRO A 342 -10.74 7.25 9.49
CA PRO A 342 -12.18 7.44 9.38
C PRO A 342 -12.89 6.28 8.66
N LEU A 343 -14.11 5.95 9.08
CA LEU A 343 -14.89 4.84 8.51
C LEU A 343 -15.10 4.86 6.99
N PRO A 344 -15.16 6.00 6.28
CA PRO A 344 -15.17 6.00 4.81
C PRO A 344 -13.91 5.38 4.17
N CYS A 345 -12.82 5.26 4.93
CA CYS A 345 -11.58 4.56 4.55
C CYS A 345 -11.62 3.05 4.83
N SER A 346 -12.77 2.48 5.18
CA SER A 346 -12.92 1.08 5.61
C SER A 346 -12.26 0.05 4.69
N ASN A 347 -12.21 0.30 3.38
CA ASN A 347 -11.52 -0.56 2.41
C ASN A 347 -10.05 -0.82 2.75
N VAL A 348 -9.32 0.19 3.24
CA VAL A 348 -7.92 0.03 3.67
C VAL A 348 -7.84 -0.66 5.03
N ILE A 349 -8.77 -0.38 5.93
CA ILE A 349 -8.86 -1.08 7.23
C ILE A 349 -9.08 -2.59 7.01
N TYR A 350 -10.00 -2.98 6.11
CA TYR A 350 -10.20 -4.39 5.73
C TYR A 350 -8.93 -5.02 5.16
N LYS A 351 -8.18 -4.27 4.36
CA LYS A 351 -6.94 -4.76 3.77
C LYS A 351 -5.87 -4.99 4.83
N VAL A 352 -5.77 -4.10 5.81
CA VAL A 352 -4.89 -4.25 6.98
C VAL A 352 -5.34 -5.43 7.83
N PHE A 353 -6.63 -5.57 8.14
CA PHE A 353 -7.17 -6.73 8.86
C PHE A 353 -6.87 -8.04 8.13
N SER A 354 -6.94 -8.07 6.81
CA SER A 354 -6.58 -9.23 5.99
C SER A 354 -5.10 -9.60 6.16
N LEU A 355 -4.19 -8.62 6.11
CA LEU A 355 -2.76 -8.85 6.34
C LEU A 355 -2.50 -9.37 7.75
N ILE A 356 -3.07 -8.70 8.77
CA ILE A 356 -2.93 -9.12 10.16
C ILE A 356 -3.48 -10.53 10.37
N ARG A 357 -4.61 -10.86 9.74
CA ARG A 357 -5.20 -12.20 9.76
C ARG A 357 -4.28 -13.24 9.14
N VAL A 358 -3.64 -12.95 8.00
CA VAL A 358 -2.68 -13.85 7.36
C VAL A 358 -1.49 -14.14 8.29
N TRP A 359 -0.99 -13.12 9.00
CA TRP A 359 0.13 -13.25 9.93
C TRP A 359 -0.24 -13.96 11.23
N LEU A 360 -1.35 -13.59 11.88
CA LEU A 360 -1.80 -14.22 13.14
C LEU A 360 -2.20 -15.69 12.94
N LEU A 361 -2.85 -16.02 11.82
CA LEU A 361 -3.16 -17.40 11.45
C LEU A 361 -1.94 -18.13 10.85
N GLN A 362 -0.79 -17.48 10.78
CA GLN A 362 0.49 -18.02 10.31
C GLN A 362 0.42 -18.67 8.92
N ARG A 363 -0.47 -18.17 8.06
CA ARG A 363 -0.64 -18.67 6.68
C ARG A 363 0.53 -18.28 5.80
N GLU A 364 1.07 -17.09 6.02
CA GLU A 364 2.30 -16.62 5.40
C GLU A 364 3.00 -15.64 6.35
N LEU A 365 4.00 -16.13 7.09
CA LEU A 365 4.73 -15.29 8.04
C LEU A 365 5.67 -14.31 7.34
N PRO A 366 5.86 -13.11 7.91
CA PRO A 366 6.78 -12.14 7.35
C PRO A 366 8.24 -12.61 7.49
N PRO A 367 9.13 -12.26 6.54
CA PRO A 367 10.52 -12.77 6.48
C PRO A 367 11.32 -12.65 7.78
N PHE A 368 11.19 -11.53 8.51
CA PHE A 368 11.97 -11.26 9.72
C PHE A 368 11.71 -12.22 10.90
N ILE A 369 10.63 -13.01 10.84
CA ILE A 369 10.36 -14.10 11.80
C ILE A 369 11.28 -15.30 11.57
N TYR A 370 11.57 -15.63 10.30
CA TYR A 370 12.46 -16.76 9.98
C TYR A 370 13.92 -16.48 10.35
N ASP A 371 14.33 -15.21 10.27
CA ASP A 371 15.67 -14.77 10.69
C ASP A 371 15.83 -14.77 12.23
N SER A 372 14.81 -15.18 12.99
CA SER A 372 14.78 -15.25 14.46
C SER A 372 15.07 -13.91 15.17
N THR A 373 14.98 -12.80 14.44
CA THR A 373 15.21 -11.45 14.98
C THR A 373 14.06 -10.96 15.86
N VAL A 374 12.86 -11.46 15.60
CA VAL A 374 11.62 -11.11 16.29
C VAL A 374 10.88 -12.40 16.61
N SER A 375 10.41 -12.55 17.84
CA SER A 375 9.64 -13.73 18.23
C SER A 375 8.21 -13.69 17.68
N ILE A 376 7.63 -14.87 17.42
CA ILE A 376 6.21 -14.98 17.03
C ILE A 376 5.28 -14.45 18.12
N GLU A 377 5.67 -14.57 19.40
CA GLU A 377 4.94 -14.02 20.53
C GLU A 377 4.88 -12.50 20.48
N SER A 378 6.03 -11.82 20.30
CA SER A 378 6.10 -10.36 20.20
C SER A 378 5.26 -9.83 19.03
N LEU A 379 5.34 -10.47 17.86
CA LEU A 379 4.51 -10.11 16.71
C LEU A 379 3.03 -10.33 17.02
N SER A 380 2.64 -11.47 17.59
CA SER A 380 1.25 -11.79 17.88
C SER A 380 0.62 -10.80 18.86
N LEU A 381 1.33 -10.47 19.94
CA LEU A 381 0.87 -9.48 20.93
C LEU A 381 0.65 -8.10 20.29
N LEU A 382 1.60 -7.66 19.47
CA LEU A 382 1.49 -6.39 18.74
C LEU A 382 0.28 -6.37 17.81
N LEU A 383 0.10 -7.42 17.01
CA LEU A 383 -1.00 -7.53 16.04
C LEU A 383 -2.38 -7.63 16.71
N ILE A 384 -2.46 -8.32 17.84
CA ILE A 384 -3.68 -8.36 18.67
C ILE A 384 -4.03 -6.95 19.12
N HIS A 385 -3.06 -6.23 19.71
CA HIS A 385 -3.25 -4.86 20.18
C HIS A 385 -3.70 -3.93 19.04
N PHE A 386 -3.10 -4.04 17.85
CA PHE A 386 -3.52 -3.26 16.68
C PHE A 386 -4.98 -3.51 16.37
N VAL A 387 -5.39 -4.76 16.17
CA VAL A 387 -6.75 -5.08 15.76
C VAL A 387 -7.77 -4.66 16.82
N THR A 388 -7.50 -4.87 18.11
CA THR A 388 -8.42 -4.50 19.21
C THR A 388 -8.47 -3.00 19.45
N SER A 389 -7.42 -2.23 19.09
CA SER A 389 -7.46 -0.77 19.13
C SER A 389 -8.62 -0.18 18.33
N PHE A 390 -9.14 -0.90 17.32
CA PHE A 390 -10.33 -0.50 16.56
C PHE A 390 -11.51 -0.08 17.43
N PHE A 391 -11.74 -0.79 18.55
CA PHE A 391 -12.85 -0.47 19.47
C PHE A 391 -12.71 0.88 20.15
N HIS A 392 -11.49 1.42 20.21
CA HIS A 392 -11.16 2.72 20.78
C HIS A 392 -11.17 3.84 19.75
N SER A 393 -11.48 3.55 18.48
CA SER A 393 -11.52 4.56 17.43
C SER A 393 -12.60 5.62 17.70
N PRO A 394 -12.28 6.93 17.68
CA PRO A 394 -13.28 8.00 17.86
C PRO A 394 -14.30 8.05 16.72
N HIS A 395 -14.01 7.39 15.59
CA HIS A 395 -14.90 7.36 14.44
C HIS A 395 -16.10 6.43 14.62
N LEU A 396 -16.08 5.56 15.64
CA LEU A 396 -17.22 4.74 16.01
C LEU A 396 -18.35 5.57 16.66
N LEU A 397 -18.05 6.76 17.21
CA LEU A 397 -19.06 7.59 17.91
C LEU A 397 -19.76 8.58 16.99
N THR A 398 -19.08 9.00 15.92
CA THR A 398 -19.39 10.25 15.21
C THR A 398 -20.20 10.06 13.92
N ASN A 399 -20.26 8.86 13.35
CA ASN A 399 -20.79 8.65 11.99
C ASN A 399 -21.85 7.55 11.89
N VAL A 400 -23.11 7.90 12.16
CA VAL A 400 -24.26 6.99 11.98
C VAL A 400 -24.39 6.51 10.53
N ASP A 401 -24.05 7.34 9.55
CA ASP A 401 -24.14 7.04 8.11
C ASP A 401 -23.20 5.92 7.62
N ARG A 402 -22.19 5.57 8.42
CA ARG A 402 -21.23 4.49 8.13
C ARG A 402 -21.27 3.36 9.15
N LEU A 403 -22.37 3.26 9.91
CA LEU A 403 -22.59 2.19 10.87
C LEU A 403 -22.42 0.78 10.27
N SER A 404 -22.88 0.55 9.03
CA SER A 404 -22.71 -0.73 8.35
C SER A 404 -21.24 -1.13 8.14
N SER A 405 -20.38 -0.15 7.84
CA SER A 405 -18.94 -0.38 7.68
C SER A 405 -18.30 -0.73 9.02
N ALA A 406 -18.68 -0.04 10.10
CA ALA A 406 -18.21 -0.34 11.45
C ALA A 406 -18.64 -1.74 11.91
N ILE A 407 -19.90 -2.12 11.69
CA ILE A 407 -20.42 -3.45 12.02
C ILE A 407 -19.67 -4.54 11.25
N SER A 408 -19.48 -4.35 9.94
CA SER A 408 -18.79 -5.36 9.11
C SER A 408 -17.29 -5.48 9.46
N LEU A 409 -16.61 -4.37 9.81
CA LEU A 409 -15.23 -4.42 10.33
C LEU A 409 -15.17 -5.17 11.66
N THR A 410 -16.13 -4.91 12.56
CA THR A 410 -16.27 -5.62 13.84
C THR A 410 -16.47 -7.11 13.60
N GLN A 411 -17.36 -7.51 12.70
CA GLN A 411 -17.59 -8.91 12.36
C GLN A 411 -16.33 -9.60 11.82
N ASN A 412 -15.52 -8.91 11.02
CA ASN A 412 -14.24 -9.44 10.53
C ASN A 412 -13.24 -9.67 11.66
N LEU A 413 -13.14 -8.73 12.59
CA LEU A 413 -12.31 -8.85 13.80
C LEU A 413 -12.78 -10.03 14.67
N LEU A 414 -14.10 -10.14 14.90
CA LEU A 414 -14.70 -11.25 15.64
C LEU A 414 -14.46 -12.61 14.96
N GLN A 415 -14.49 -12.63 13.62
CA GLN A 415 -14.18 -13.84 12.86
C GLN A 415 -12.69 -14.20 12.96
N LEU A 416 -11.78 -13.22 12.90
CA LEU A 416 -10.35 -13.44 13.14
C LEU A 416 -10.10 -14.08 14.50
N ALA A 417 -10.71 -13.57 15.57
CA ALA A 417 -10.56 -14.11 16.92
C ALA A 417 -11.02 -15.57 17.02
N ARG A 418 -12.20 -15.88 16.44
CA ARG A 418 -12.72 -17.25 16.39
C ARG A 418 -11.81 -18.18 15.60
N ASP A 419 -11.35 -17.75 14.44
CA ASP A 419 -10.48 -18.57 13.60
C ASP A 419 -9.13 -18.82 14.26
N LEU A 420 -8.58 -17.83 14.97
CA LEU A 420 -7.35 -18.00 15.74
C LEU A 420 -7.56 -19.00 16.91
N ALA A 421 -8.63 -18.80 17.68
CA ALA A 421 -8.98 -19.66 18.81
C ALA A 421 -9.38 -21.09 18.40
N ASN A 422 -9.90 -21.28 17.18
CA ASN A 422 -10.36 -22.58 16.70
C ASN A 422 -9.21 -23.61 16.69
N PRO A 423 -9.34 -24.74 17.43
CA PRO A 423 -8.33 -25.81 17.46
C PRO A 423 -8.04 -26.44 16.08
N ALA A 424 -8.99 -26.39 15.16
CA ALA A 424 -8.81 -26.90 13.79
C ALA A 424 -7.84 -26.04 12.96
N THR A 425 -7.56 -24.80 13.40
CA THR A 425 -6.58 -23.93 12.75
C THR A 425 -5.18 -24.41 13.09
N GLN A 426 -4.50 -24.97 12.09
CA GLN A 426 -3.11 -25.38 12.19
C GLN A 426 -2.20 -24.15 12.21
N LEU A 427 -1.53 -23.93 13.33
CA LEU A 427 -0.50 -22.91 13.49
C LEU A 427 0.87 -23.58 13.39
N THR A 428 1.76 -23.02 12.57
CA THR A 428 3.13 -23.53 12.39
C THR A 428 3.92 -23.48 13.70
N TYR A 429 3.75 -22.39 14.45
CA TYR A 429 4.33 -22.17 15.77
C TYR A 429 3.21 -22.04 16.81
N PRO A 430 3.24 -22.80 17.91
CA PRO A 430 2.24 -22.68 18.95
C PRO A 430 2.33 -21.30 19.62
N LEU A 431 1.18 -20.72 19.95
CA LEU A 431 1.10 -19.44 20.67
C LEU A 431 1.20 -19.68 22.19
N SER A 432 1.93 -18.81 22.88
CA SER A 432 2.12 -18.89 24.33
C SER A 432 0.81 -18.60 25.08
N ALA A 433 0.71 -19.05 26.34
CA ALA A 433 -0.41 -18.71 27.22
C ALA A 433 -0.61 -17.20 27.35
N ARG A 434 0.50 -16.43 27.37
CA ARG A 434 0.47 -14.96 27.41
C ARG A 434 -0.25 -14.37 26.20
N VAL A 435 -0.01 -14.86 24.98
CA VAL A 435 -0.69 -14.39 23.77
C VAL A 435 -2.20 -14.62 23.86
N TRP A 436 -2.62 -15.79 24.34
CA TRP A 436 -4.04 -16.13 24.50
C TRP A 436 -4.72 -15.28 25.58
N CYS A 437 -4.06 -15.11 26.73
CA CYS A 437 -4.55 -14.24 27.80
C CYS A 437 -4.68 -12.80 27.28
N GLU A 438 -3.68 -12.28 26.57
CA GLU A 438 -3.72 -10.91 26.03
C GLU A 438 -4.82 -10.73 24.98
N LEU A 439 -5.06 -11.75 24.13
CA LEU A 439 -6.19 -11.76 23.21
C LEU A 439 -7.51 -11.56 23.96
N ILE A 440 -7.75 -12.33 25.02
CA ILE A 440 -8.99 -12.24 25.80
C ILE A 440 -9.09 -10.88 26.51
N LYS A 441 -8.01 -10.42 27.15
CA LYS A 441 -7.98 -9.12 27.85
C LYS A 441 -8.27 -7.95 26.91
N SER A 442 -7.53 -7.88 25.80
CA SER A 442 -7.69 -6.83 24.79
C SER A 442 -9.09 -6.86 24.15
N PHE A 443 -9.68 -8.05 23.96
CA PHE A 443 -11.06 -8.17 23.49
C PHE A 443 -12.08 -7.74 24.55
N ALA A 444 -11.91 -8.18 25.80
CA ALA A 444 -12.80 -7.83 26.89
C ALA A 444 -12.84 -6.31 27.09
N ASP A 445 -11.68 -5.66 27.11
CA ASP A 445 -11.58 -4.20 27.21
C ASP A 445 -12.27 -3.48 26.03
N GLY A 446 -11.96 -3.89 24.79
CA GLY A 446 -12.61 -3.32 23.61
C GLY A 446 -14.12 -3.53 23.57
N ILE A 447 -14.62 -4.70 23.99
CA ILE A 447 -16.06 -4.99 24.10
C ILE A 447 -16.69 -4.12 25.18
N ARG A 448 -16.06 -3.96 26.34
CA ARG A 448 -16.52 -3.06 27.39
C ARG A 448 -16.66 -1.63 26.88
N VAL A 449 -15.66 -1.11 26.16
CA VAL A 449 -15.72 0.23 25.57
C VAL A 449 -16.85 0.34 24.54
N ALA A 450 -17.01 -0.66 23.67
CA ALA A 450 -18.08 -0.66 22.67
C ALA A 450 -19.50 -0.82 23.26
N THR A 451 -19.66 -1.58 24.33
CA THR A 451 -20.98 -1.99 24.85
C THR A 451 -21.45 -1.22 26.09
N SER A 452 -20.55 -0.53 26.79
CA SER A 452 -20.92 0.41 27.86
C SER A 452 -21.62 1.67 27.33
N ARG A 453 -21.56 1.90 26.02
CA ARG A 453 -22.08 3.10 25.37
C ARG A 453 -23.48 2.85 24.82
N SER A 454 -24.41 3.76 25.14
CA SER A 454 -25.81 3.70 24.68
C SER A 454 -25.97 4.33 23.29
N ASP A 455 -25.30 3.77 22.27
CA ASP A 455 -25.35 4.25 20.89
C ASP A 455 -25.81 3.17 19.90
N ALA A 456 -26.01 3.56 18.63
CA ALA A 456 -26.49 2.66 17.59
C ALA A 456 -25.48 1.53 17.28
N TYR A 457 -24.19 1.80 17.42
CA TYR A 457 -23.12 0.83 17.21
C TYR A 457 -23.09 -0.24 18.32
N GLY A 458 -23.09 0.17 19.59
CA GLY A 458 -23.17 -0.72 20.74
C GLY A 458 -24.43 -1.57 20.69
N ARG A 459 -25.59 -0.97 20.37
CA ARG A 459 -26.85 -1.71 20.20
C ARG A 459 -26.73 -2.81 19.14
N ALA A 460 -26.17 -2.49 17.98
CA ALA A 460 -26.11 -3.40 16.84
C ALA A 460 -25.06 -4.52 17.01
N THR A 461 -24.03 -4.30 17.83
CA THR A 461 -22.89 -5.21 17.95
C THR A 461 -22.84 -5.98 19.26
N SER A 462 -23.48 -5.50 20.33
CA SER A 462 -23.40 -6.04 21.70
C SER A 462 -23.63 -7.55 21.81
N GLY A 463 -24.70 -8.08 21.20
CA GLY A 463 -24.98 -9.51 21.21
C GLY A 463 -23.89 -10.34 20.54
N ALA A 464 -23.42 -9.91 19.36
CA ALA A 464 -22.36 -10.60 18.63
C ALA A 464 -21.01 -10.53 19.37
N LEU A 465 -20.71 -9.39 19.99
CA LEU A 465 -19.51 -9.18 20.80
C LEU A 465 -19.50 -10.10 22.03
N ALA A 466 -20.58 -10.11 22.81
CA ALA A 466 -20.71 -10.97 23.99
C ALA A 466 -20.64 -12.45 23.63
N GLN A 467 -21.36 -12.88 22.58
CA GLN A 467 -21.32 -14.26 22.10
C GLN A 467 -19.89 -14.66 21.68
N ASN A 468 -19.19 -13.78 20.95
CA ASN A 468 -17.85 -14.07 20.48
C ASN A 468 -16.85 -14.22 21.61
N LEU A 469 -16.88 -13.33 22.60
CA LEU A 469 -16.01 -13.40 23.78
C LEU A 469 -16.18 -14.74 24.50
N LEU A 470 -17.42 -15.14 24.76
CA LEU A 470 -17.73 -16.42 25.43
C LEU A 470 -17.22 -17.61 24.62
N VAL A 471 -17.45 -17.62 23.30
CA VAL A 471 -16.95 -18.69 22.42
C VAL A 471 -15.42 -18.75 22.41
N VAL A 472 -14.72 -17.61 22.30
CA VAL A 472 -13.25 -17.56 22.27
C VAL A 472 -12.66 -18.05 23.59
N VAL A 473 -13.22 -17.61 24.73
CA VAL A 473 -12.86 -18.09 26.08
C VAL A 473 -12.98 -19.62 26.17
N VAL A 474 -14.11 -20.16 25.70
CA VAL A 474 -14.36 -21.61 25.69
C VAL A 474 -13.36 -22.36 24.80
N LEU A 475 -13.15 -21.91 23.56
CA LEU A 475 -12.21 -22.54 22.62
C LEU A 475 -10.78 -22.59 23.20
N ILE A 476 -10.35 -21.51 23.86
CA ILE A 476 -9.00 -21.39 24.40
C ILE A 476 -8.85 -22.17 25.72
N ARG A 477 -9.69 -21.91 26.73
CA ARG A 477 -9.54 -22.52 28.05
C ARG A 477 -9.78 -24.01 28.02
N ALA A 478 -10.82 -24.40 27.31
CA ALA A 478 -11.45 -25.67 27.54
C ALA A 478 -11.06 -26.66 26.43
N ILE A 479 -10.93 -26.20 25.16
CA ILE A 479 -10.49 -27.08 24.07
C ILE A 479 -8.96 -27.05 23.90
N ARG A 480 -8.33 -25.87 23.93
CA ARG A 480 -6.86 -25.78 23.83
C ARG A 480 -6.12 -26.02 25.15
N GLY A 481 -6.84 -26.08 26.29
CA GLY A 481 -6.26 -26.37 27.60
C GLY A 481 -5.33 -25.29 28.14
N VAL A 482 -5.52 -24.03 27.73
CA VAL A 482 -4.69 -22.90 28.21
C VAL A 482 -5.26 -22.41 29.53
N GLU A 483 -4.45 -22.44 30.59
CA GLU A 483 -4.84 -21.88 31.88
C GLU A 483 -4.84 -20.34 31.86
N PHE A 484 -5.81 -19.75 32.54
CA PHE A 484 -5.97 -18.30 32.65
C PHE A 484 -5.68 -17.83 34.07
N ASP A 485 -5.01 -16.69 34.19
CA ASP A 485 -4.88 -15.97 35.46
C ASP A 485 -6.25 -15.44 35.91
N GLU A 486 -6.45 -15.31 37.22
CA GLU A 486 -7.69 -14.74 37.82
C GLU A 486 -8.07 -13.40 37.18
N LYS A 487 -7.08 -12.55 36.89
CA LYS A 487 -7.29 -11.24 36.24
C LYS A 487 -8.01 -11.34 34.90
N VAL A 488 -7.76 -12.39 34.10
CA VAL A 488 -8.45 -12.58 32.81
C VAL A 488 -9.94 -12.83 33.04
N TRP A 489 -10.27 -13.60 34.07
CA TRP A 489 -11.67 -13.85 34.45
C TRP A 489 -12.35 -12.59 34.96
N ASP A 490 -11.63 -11.77 35.75
CA ASP A 490 -12.12 -10.46 36.20
C ASP A 490 -12.42 -9.54 35.01
N ASP A 491 -11.55 -9.50 33.99
CA ASP A 491 -11.75 -8.70 32.79
C ASP A 491 -12.98 -9.17 31.99
N VAL A 492 -13.18 -10.49 31.85
CA VAL A 492 -14.39 -11.04 31.21
C VAL A 492 -15.65 -10.72 32.02
N LEU A 493 -15.59 -10.83 33.35
CA LEU A 493 -16.71 -10.51 34.24
C LEU A 493 -17.07 -9.01 34.14
N ALA A 494 -16.07 -8.14 34.09
CA ALA A 494 -16.26 -6.70 33.98
C ALA A 494 -17.05 -6.31 32.71
N VAL A 495 -16.93 -7.07 31.61
CA VAL A 495 -17.74 -6.87 30.39
C VAL A 495 -19.23 -7.04 30.68
N PHE A 496 -19.61 -8.11 31.38
CA PHE A 496 -21.02 -8.40 31.67
C PHE A 496 -21.57 -7.53 32.80
N GLN A 497 -20.71 -7.02 33.68
CA GLN A 497 -21.10 -6.04 34.69
C GLN A 497 -21.35 -4.65 34.12
N SER A 498 -20.61 -4.27 33.07
CA SER A 498 -20.69 -2.93 32.46
C SER A 498 -21.62 -2.84 31.25
N GLY A 499 -21.94 -3.97 30.61
CA GLY A 499 -22.82 -4.02 29.45
C GLY A 499 -24.24 -3.55 29.78
N CYS A 500 -24.77 -2.62 28.97
CA CYS A 500 -26.12 -2.07 29.17
C CYS A 500 -27.20 -2.71 28.26
N TRP A 501 -26.85 -3.74 27.49
CA TRP A 501 -27.70 -4.29 26.41
C TRP A 501 -28.33 -5.64 26.75
N MET A 502 -29.64 -5.76 26.52
CA MET A 502 -30.42 -6.99 26.72
C MET A 502 -29.85 -8.19 25.95
N GLN A 503 -29.34 -7.95 24.74
CA GLN A 503 -28.75 -8.99 23.90
C GLN A 503 -27.55 -9.66 24.57
N MET A 504 -26.76 -8.94 25.40
CA MET A 504 -25.63 -9.51 26.13
C MET A 504 -26.11 -10.43 27.26
N ILE A 505 -27.15 -10.01 27.98
CA ILE A 505 -27.77 -10.79 29.06
C ILE A 505 -28.36 -12.08 28.48
N GLU A 506 -29.00 -12.03 27.31
CA GLU A 506 -29.49 -13.22 26.60
C GLU A 506 -28.38 -14.17 26.18
N GLN A 507 -27.20 -13.67 25.77
CA GLN A 507 -26.07 -14.55 25.46
C GLN A 507 -25.51 -15.19 26.74
N TRP A 508 -25.40 -14.41 27.82
CA TRP A 508 -24.95 -14.91 29.11
C TRP A 508 -25.90 -15.98 29.66
N SER A 509 -27.21 -15.76 29.63
CA SER A 509 -28.21 -16.73 30.13
C SER A 509 -28.11 -18.07 29.40
N ARG A 510 -27.97 -18.06 28.07
CA ARG A 510 -27.79 -19.29 27.28
C ARG A 510 -26.54 -20.08 27.68
N VAL A 511 -25.45 -19.38 28.00
CA VAL A 511 -24.22 -20.02 28.46
C VAL A 511 -24.40 -20.58 29.87
N VAL A 512 -25.01 -19.82 30.79
CA VAL A 512 -25.33 -20.30 32.14
C VAL A 512 -26.22 -21.54 32.10
N ASP A 513 -27.26 -21.55 31.26
CA ASP A 513 -28.13 -22.73 31.09
C ASP A 513 -27.35 -23.94 30.59
N SER A 514 -26.47 -23.74 29.60
CA SER A 514 -25.65 -24.80 29.03
C SER A 514 -24.65 -25.37 30.04
N VAL A 515 -23.97 -24.50 30.79
CA VAL A 515 -23.01 -24.88 31.84
C VAL A 515 -23.72 -25.57 33.00
N THR A 516 -24.87 -25.04 33.42
CA THR A 516 -25.69 -25.64 34.50
C THR A 516 -26.14 -27.04 34.12
N ARG A 517 -26.62 -27.23 32.89
CA ARG A 517 -26.98 -28.56 32.37
C ARG A 517 -25.77 -29.49 32.33
N ALA A 518 -24.63 -29.03 31.84
CA ALA A 518 -23.41 -29.84 31.78
C ALA A 518 -22.92 -30.25 33.18
N LEU A 519 -22.98 -29.35 34.16
CA LEU A 519 -22.66 -29.63 35.55
C LEU A 519 -23.61 -30.67 36.16
N ILE A 520 -24.91 -30.54 35.94
CA ILE A 520 -25.90 -31.51 36.44
C ILE A 520 -25.68 -32.88 35.82
N LEU A 521 -25.41 -32.92 34.51
CA LEU A 521 -25.08 -34.17 33.82
C LEU A 521 -23.78 -34.79 34.35
N ASN A 522 -22.74 -33.99 34.61
CA ASN A 522 -21.46 -34.53 35.09
C ASN A 522 -21.55 -35.03 36.54
N LEU A 523 -22.17 -34.24 37.43
CA LEU A 523 -22.25 -34.55 38.86
C LEU A 523 -23.32 -35.60 39.19
N PHE A 524 -24.46 -35.56 38.50
CA PHE A 524 -25.63 -36.40 38.83
C PHE A 524 -25.96 -37.42 37.75
N GLN A 525 -25.31 -37.38 36.58
CA GLN A 525 -25.58 -38.28 35.45
C GLN A 525 -27.03 -38.21 34.95
N VAL A 526 -27.69 -37.05 35.12
CA VAL A 526 -29.07 -36.77 34.69
C VAL A 526 -29.06 -35.69 33.62
N ASP A 527 -29.72 -35.95 32.48
CA ASP A 527 -29.97 -34.93 31.46
C ASP A 527 -31.31 -34.23 31.71
N ILE A 528 -31.27 -32.91 31.90
CA ILE A 528 -32.43 -32.05 32.16
C ILE A 528 -32.97 -31.36 30.88
N ALA A 529 -32.56 -31.80 29.68
CA ALA A 529 -33.05 -31.21 28.44
C ALA A 529 -34.56 -31.39 28.23
N PRO A 530 -35.25 -30.37 27.68
CA PRO A 530 -36.65 -30.51 27.27
C PRO A 530 -36.79 -31.48 26.08
N PRO A 531 -37.85 -32.32 26.05
CA PRO A 531 -37.97 -33.49 25.17
C PRO A 531 -38.12 -33.20 23.66
N THR A 532 -38.05 -31.94 23.19
CA THR A 532 -38.29 -31.56 21.79
C THR A 532 -37.14 -30.84 21.09
N SER A 533 -35.93 -30.79 21.67
CA SER A 533 -34.78 -30.14 21.02
C SER A 533 -33.83 -31.16 20.36
N THR A 534 -34.28 -31.75 19.25
CA THR A 534 -33.43 -32.56 18.37
C THR A 534 -32.45 -31.66 17.60
N VAL A 535 -31.17 -31.77 17.97
CA VAL A 535 -29.97 -31.53 17.15
C VAL A 535 -29.70 -30.07 16.75
N THR A 536 -28.91 -29.36 17.57
CA THR A 536 -27.89 -28.42 17.07
C THR A 536 -26.64 -28.38 17.99
N VAL A 537 -25.99 -29.54 18.15
CA VAL A 537 -24.56 -29.86 17.89
C VAL A 537 -23.40 -28.94 18.38
N TYR A 538 -23.58 -27.93 19.22
CA TYR A 538 -22.46 -27.42 20.05
C TYR A 538 -22.62 -27.75 21.54
N ILE A 539 -23.70 -28.45 21.87
CA ILE A 539 -24.13 -28.83 23.23
C ILE A 539 -23.44 -30.12 23.69
N SER A 540 -22.16 -30.21 23.38
CA SER A 540 -21.20 -30.93 24.20
C SER A 540 -20.15 -29.90 24.57
N PHE A 541 -20.57 -28.90 25.35
CA PHE A 541 -19.68 -28.28 26.31
C PHE A 541 -18.90 -29.45 26.94
N LEU A 542 -17.63 -29.59 26.58
CA LEU A 542 -16.58 -29.62 27.58
C LEU A 542 -17.09 -30.15 28.91
N LEU A 543 -17.21 -31.47 28.99
CA LEU A 543 -17.47 -32.27 30.18
C LEU A 543 -16.34 -32.13 31.23
N LEU A 544 -15.62 -31.01 31.19
CA LEU A 544 -14.34 -30.66 31.80
C LEU A 544 -14.38 -29.13 32.03
N LEU A 545 -14.91 -28.57 33.10
CA LEU A 545 -14.43 -28.69 34.48
C LEU A 545 -13.73 -30.00 34.84
#